data_AF-A0A844H0A5-F1
#
_entry.id   AF-A0A844H0A5-F1
#
_cell.length_a   1.000
_cell.length_b   1.000
_cell.length_c   1.000
_cell.angle_alpha   90.00
_cell.angle_beta   90.00
_cell.angle_gamma   90.00
#
_symmetry.space_group_name_H-M   'P 1'
#
loop_
_entity.id
_entity.type
_entity.pdbx_description
1 polymer ?
#
loop_
_entity_poly.entity_id
_entity_poly.type
_entity_poly.pdbx_seq_one_letter_code
_entity_poly.pdbx_strand_id
1 'polypeptide(L)'
;MNFVHKNKTSNVKQKLTKNCYYSKTKKLNKKQFRKKDSPWKRYGKYYKWKLLRLREHPHKIARGFAVGVFSGCLPLMGLQFLISLLLAFIVRGNKFTALMGTWISNPFTYVPLFIFNFHVGKIILGFFISNQDLQFNWQSWREFAQMGTEITVTLLFGSVIVGIVFATIAYHFILRLLYHWKKNKL
;
A
#
# COMPACT_ATOMS: atom_id res chain seq x y z
N MET A 1 81.63 -33.91 7.31
CA MET A 1 80.68 -34.17 6.21
C MET A 1 79.24 -33.92 6.69
N ASN A 2 78.74 -32.69 6.64
CA ASN A 2 77.38 -32.34 7.11
C ASN A 2 76.74 -31.29 6.18
N PHE A 3 76.31 -31.67 4.98
CA PHE A 3 75.69 -30.70 4.04
C PHE A 3 74.49 -31.20 3.23
N VAL A 4 73.90 -32.36 3.52
CA VAL A 4 72.77 -32.88 2.69
C VAL A 4 71.41 -32.87 3.39
N HIS A 5 71.35 -32.77 4.73
CA HIS A 5 70.08 -32.96 5.46
C HIS A 5 69.19 -31.72 5.66
N LYS A 6 69.62 -30.51 5.28
CA LYS A 6 68.86 -29.25 5.54
C LYS A 6 67.88 -28.81 4.43
N ASN A 7 67.93 -29.38 3.23
CA ASN A 7 67.16 -28.86 2.09
C ASN A 7 65.70 -29.34 1.99
N LYS A 8 65.31 -30.41 2.69
CA LYS A 8 63.93 -30.94 2.59
C LYS A 8 62.94 -30.22 3.51
N THR A 9 63.41 -29.68 4.64
CA THR A 9 62.57 -29.04 5.67
C THR A 9 62.23 -27.58 5.35
N SER A 10 63.03 -26.88 4.55
CA SER A 10 62.76 -25.50 4.10
C SER A 10 61.57 -25.42 3.12
N ASN A 11 61.46 -26.39 2.22
CA ASN A 11 60.42 -26.44 1.18
C ASN A 11 59.02 -26.73 1.76
N VAL A 12 58.93 -27.59 2.78
CA VAL A 12 57.64 -27.93 3.43
C VAL A 12 57.07 -26.74 4.21
N LYS A 13 57.92 -25.98 4.93
CA LYS A 13 57.47 -24.79 5.67
C LYS A 13 56.98 -23.68 4.74
N GLN A 14 57.64 -23.43 3.61
CA GLN A 14 57.15 -22.46 2.62
C GLN A 14 55.82 -22.88 1.98
N LYS A 15 55.60 -24.18 1.74
CA LYS A 15 54.35 -24.68 1.16
C LYS A 15 53.19 -24.56 2.14
N LEU A 16 53.43 -24.83 3.43
CA LEU A 16 52.47 -24.67 4.51
C LEU A 16 52.11 -23.20 4.77
N THR A 17 53.08 -22.28 4.77
CA THR A 17 52.81 -20.85 4.97
C THR A 17 52.04 -20.25 3.80
N LYS A 18 52.38 -20.62 2.56
CA LYS A 18 51.64 -20.19 1.36
C LYS A 18 50.20 -20.69 1.36
N ASN A 19 49.94 -21.95 1.72
CA ASN A 19 48.58 -22.49 1.82
C ASN A 19 47.75 -21.84 2.94
N CYS A 20 48.37 -21.54 4.09
CA CYS A 20 47.68 -20.87 5.19
C CYS A 20 47.29 -19.43 4.79
N TYR A 21 48.20 -18.69 4.14
CA TYR A 21 47.89 -17.37 3.59
C TYR A 21 46.82 -17.41 2.48
N TYR A 22 46.87 -18.39 1.56
CA TYR A 22 45.86 -18.56 0.51
C TYR A 22 44.47 -18.95 1.06
N SER A 23 44.40 -19.74 2.13
CA SER A 23 43.12 -20.12 2.76
C SER A 23 42.46 -18.94 3.49
N LYS A 24 43.28 -18.04 4.06
CA LYS A 24 42.80 -16.89 4.85
C LYS A 24 42.28 -15.77 3.95
N THR A 25 42.90 -15.54 2.79
CA THR A 25 42.41 -14.57 1.80
C THR A 25 41.13 -15.04 1.10
N LYS A 26 40.99 -16.34 0.81
CA LYS A 26 39.72 -16.90 0.30
C LYS A 26 38.54 -16.75 1.28
N LYS A 27 38.80 -16.73 2.60
CA LYS A 27 37.74 -16.51 3.60
C LYS A 27 37.29 -15.05 3.72
N LEU A 28 38.12 -14.09 3.33
CA LEU A 28 37.79 -12.66 3.40
C LEU A 28 37.03 -12.15 2.17
N ASN A 29 36.95 -12.92 1.09
CA ASN A 29 36.24 -12.55 -0.14
C ASN A 29 34.95 -13.36 -0.37
N LYS A 30 34.18 -13.61 0.71
CA LYS A 30 32.77 -14.06 0.67
C LYS A 30 31.80 -13.03 1.27
N LYS A 31 32.23 -11.76 1.38
CA LYS A 31 31.35 -10.61 1.61
C LYS A 31 30.87 -9.97 0.30
N GLN A 32 31.16 -10.59 -0.84
CA GLN A 32 30.68 -10.14 -2.14
C GLN A 32 29.27 -10.71 -2.41
N PHE A 33 28.32 -9.79 -2.48
CA PHE A 33 26.94 -9.97 -2.95
C PHE A 33 25.96 -10.65 -2.00
N ARG A 34 25.93 -10.22 -0.72
CA ARG A 34 24.64 -10.17 -0.03
C ARG A 34 23.80 -9.17 -0.82
N LYS A 35 22.93 -9.64 -1.73
CA LYS A 35 21.96 -8.79 -2.46
C LYS A 35 21.46 -7.78 -1.43
N LYS A 36 21.74 -6.49 -1.66
CA LYS A 36 21.26 -5.42 -0.79
C LYS A 36 19.75 -5.42 -1.01
N ASP A 37 19.04 -6.28 -0.27
CA ASP A 37 17.59 -6.32 -0.29
C ASP A 37 17.14 -4.88 -0.15
N SER A 38 16.35 -4.39 -1.12
CA SER A 38 16.01 -2.97 -1.16
C SER A 38 15.48 -2.57 0.22
N PRO A 39 15.81 -1.37 0.72
CA PRO A 39 15.38 -0.94 2.06
C PRO A 39 13.87 -1.17 2.27
N TRP A 40 13.07 -1.00 1.22
CA TRP A 40 11.64 -1.30 1.13
C TRP A 40 11.28 -2.76 1.47
N LYS A 41 12.07 -3.76 1.03
CA LYS A 41 11.85 -5.18 1.38
C LYS A 41 12.09 -5.44 2.87
N ARG A 42 13.02 -4.72 3.50
CA ARG A 42 13.28 -4.83 4.95
C ARG A 42 12.18 -4.18 5.77
N TYR A 43 11.74 -2.99 5.40
CA TYR A 43 10.62 -2.32 6.05
C TYR A 43 9.32 -3.13 5.90
N GLY A 44 9.01 -3.62 4.70
CA GLY A 44 7.85 -4.48 4.46
C GLY A 44 7.90 -5.77 5.28
N LYS A 45 9.07 -6.40 5.39
CA LYS A 45 9.28 -7.58 6.26
C LYS A 45 9.05 -7.21 7.73
N TYR A 46 9.62 -6.13 8.23
CA TYR A 46 9.45 -5.69 9.63
C TYR A 46 7.98 -5.42 9.97
N TYR A 47 7.27 -4.63 9.14
CA TYR A 47 5.84 -4.38 9.34
C TYR A 47 5.01 -5.66 9.23
N LYS A 48 5.35 -6.58 8.31
CA LYS A 48 4.73 -7.92 8.25
C LYS A 48 4.92 -8.69 9.56
N TRP A 49 6.12 -8.75 10.12
CA TRP A 49 6.36 -9.44 11.40
C TRP A 49 5.71 -8.72 12.58
N LYS A 50 5.63 -7.38 12.55
CA LYS A 50 4.92 -6.58 13.55
C LYS A 50 3.41 -6.87 13.48
N LEU A 51 2.80 -6.83 12.30
CA LEU A 51 1.38 -7.17 12.08
C LEU A 51 1.08 -8.62 12.45
N LEU A 52 1.98 -9.57 12.20
CA LEU A 52 1.82 -10.97 12.60
C LEU A 52 1.99 -11.22 14.10
N ARG A 53 2.69 -10.33 14.82
CA ARG A 53 2.82 -10.38 16.29
C ARG A 53 1.68 -9.63 16.99
N LEU A 54 1.11 -8.60 16.36
CA LEU A 54 -0.13 -8.01 16.83
C LEU A 54 -1.23 -9.06 16.70
N ARG A 55 -1.77 -9.52 17.83
CA ARG A 55 -2.99 -10.34 17.95
C ARG A 55 -4.26 -9.61 17.47
N GLU A 56 -4.12 -8.63 16.58
CA GLU A 56 -5.23 -7.92 15.99
C GLU A 56 -5.95 -8.89 15.04
N HIS A 57 -7.23 -9.16 15.30
CA HIS A 57 -8.04 -10.03 14.45
C HIS A 57 -7.94 -9.56 12.99
N PRO A 58 -7.77 -10.47 12.00
CA PRO A 58 -7.66 -10.09 10.58
C PRO A 58 -8.85 -9.24 10.10
N HIS A 59 -10.03 -9.47 10.69
CA HIS A 59 -11.23 -8.66 10.46
C HIS A 59 -11.09 -7.20 10.90
N LYS A 60 -10.29 -6.87 11.93
CA LYS A 60 -10.07 -5.49 12.37
C LYS A 60 -9.18 -4.70 11.41
N ILE A 61 -8.17 -5.36 10.84
CA ILE A 61 -7.33 -4.81 9.77
C ILE A 61 -8.15 -4.62 8.50
N ALA A 62 -8.93 -5.64 8.10
CA ALA A 62 -9.76 -5.58 6.91
C ALA A 62 -10.84 -4.49 6.98
N ARG A 63 -11.55 -4.37 8.11
CA ARG A 63 -12.55 -3.28 8.32
C ARG A 63 -11.91 -1.91 8.25
N GLY A 64 -10.75 -1.73 8.90
CA GLY A 64 -10.01 -0.46 8.85
C GLY A 64 -9.65 -0.09 7.42
N PHE A 65 -9.07 -1.02 6.66
CA PHE A 65 -8.69 -0.78 5.26
C PHE A 65 -9.91 -0.50 4.37
N ALA A 66 -10.99 -1.27 4.50
CA ALA A 66 -12.22 -1.08 3.72
C ALA A 66 -12.84 0.32 3.92
N VAL A 67 -12.88 0.79 5.17
CA VAL A 67 -13.32 2.15 5.50
C VAL A 67 -12.40 3.20 4.90
N GLY A 68 -11.08 2.97 4.92
CA GLY A 68 -10.13 3.86 4.28
C GLY A 68 -10.35 4.00 2.78
N VAL A 69 -10.60 2.89 2.09
CA VAL A 69 -10.93 2.88 0.66
C VAL A 69 -12.25 3.61 0.41
N PHE A 70 -13.29 3.37 1.23
CA PHE A 70 -14.56 4.09 1.15
C PHE A 70 -14.35 5.61 1.24
N SER A 71 -13.62 6.08 2.25
CA SER A 71 -13.37 7.50 2.43
C SER A 71 -12.49 8.10 1.33
N GLY A 72 -11.60 7.31 0.73
CA GLY A 72 -10.80 7.74 -0.41
C GLY A 72 -11.57 7.86 -1.73
N CYS A 73 -12.71 7.16 -1.85
CA CYS A 73 -13.62 7.34 -2.99
C CYS A 73 -14.43 8.63 -2.89
N LEU A 74 -14.60 9.19 -1.69
CA LEU A 74 -15.32 10.46 -1.51
C LEU A 74 -14.49 11.60 -2.11
N PRO A 75 -15.09 12.52 -2.88
CA PRO A 75 -14.43 13.66 -3.50
C PRO A 75 -14.13 14.79 -2.49
N LEU A 76 -13.71 14.43 -1.28
CA LEU A 76 -13.54 15.32 -0.14
C LEU A 76 -12.04 15.53 0.11
N MET A 77 -11.45 16.45 -0.64
CA MET A 77 -10.04 16.81 -0.55
C MET A 77 -9.66 17.21 0.89
N GLY A 78 -8.68 16.49 1.46
CA GLY A 78 -8.23 16.69 2.84
C GLY A 78 -9.14 16.03 3.89
N LEU A 79 -10.46 16.24 3.81
CA LEU A 79 -11.42 15.72 4.80
C LEU A 79 -11.54 14.18 4.77
N GLN A 80 -11.20 13.53 3.64
CA GLN A 80 -11.16 12.06 3.53
C GLN A 80 -10.32 11.36 4.61
N PHE A 81 -9.22 11.97 5.08
CA PHE A 81 -8.39 11.38 6.13
C PHE A 81 -9.08 11.44 7.49
N LEU A 82 -9.76 12.54 7.78
CA LEU A 82 -10.55 12.73 8.99
C LEU A 82 -11.75 11.77 9.01
N ILE A 83 -12.48 11.68 7.89
CA ILE A 83 -13.60 10.75 7.73
C ILE A 83 -13.13 9.31 7.88
N SER A 84 -12.02 8.94 7.24
CA SER A 84 -11.44 7.60 7.37
C SER A 84 -11.10 7.27 8.82
N LEU A 85 -10.49 8.21 9.55
CA LEU A 85 -10.14 8.02 10.95
C LEU A 85 -11.38 7.90 11.85
N LEU A 86 -12.39 8.73 11.60
CA LEU A 86 -13.65 8.73 12.34
C LEU A 86 -14.44 7.45 12.09
N LEU A 87 -14.62 7.06 10.83
CA LEU A 87 -15.28 5.79 10.50
C LEU A 87 -14.49 4.61 11.06
N ALA A 88 -13.15 4.62 10.98
CA ALA A 88 -12.32 3.56 11.54
C ALA A 88 -12.50 3.44 13.06
N PHE A 89 -12.70 4.55 13.76
CA PHE A 89 -13.05 4.57 15.17
C PHE A 89 -14.43 3.95 15.42
N ILE A 90 -15.45 4.32 14.63
CA ILE A 90 -16.82 3.80 14.73
C ILE A 90 -16.85 2.29 14.48
N VAL A 91 -16.23 1.80 13.41
CA VAL A 91 -16.20 0.36 13.07
C VAL A 91 -15.23 -0.46 13.95
N ARG A 92 -14.60 0.18 14.95
CA ARG A 92 -13.55 -0.39 15.79
C ARG A 92 -12.43 -1.05 14.98
N GLY A 93 -12.11 -0.46 13.83
CA GLY A 93 -11.08 -0.87 12.89
C GLY A 93 -9.70 -0.35 13.29
N ASN A 94 -8.66 -0.82 12.60
CA ASN A 94 -7.32 -0.28 12.82
C ASN A 94 -7.15 1.04 12.04
N LYS A 95 -6.92 2.12 12.79
CA LYS A 95 -6.72 3.50 12.29
C LYS A 95 -5.58 3.59 11.28
N PHE A 96 -4.48 2.89 11.50
CA PHE A 96 -3.33 2.89 10.60
C PHE A 96 -3.70 2.30 9.23
N THR A 97 -4.41 1.17 9.23
CA THR A 97 -4.86 0.54 7.97
C THR A 97 -5.93 1.36 7.25
N ALA A 98 -6.73 2.15 7.98
CA ALA A 98 -7.68 3.09 7.37
C ALA A 98 -6.97 4.24 6.65
N LEU A 99 -5.91 4.80 7.23
CA LEU A 99 -5.07 5.80 6.56
C LEU A 99 -4.32 5.22 5.35
N MET A 100 -3.92 3.95 5.41
CA MET A 100 -3.34 3.27 4.24
C MET A 100 -4.38 3.03 3.14
N GLY A 101 -5.63 2.78 3.51
CA GLY A 101 -6.74 2.66 2.56
C GLY A 101 -7.02 3.96 1.81
N THR A 102 -6.96 5.12 2.48
CA THR A 102 -7.18 6.42 1.83
C THR A 102 -6.08 6.83 0.86
N TRP A 103 -4.87 6.28 1.01
CA TRP A 103 -3.76 6.51 0.09
C TRP A 103 -3.93 5.85 -1.29
N ILE A 104 -4.93 4.99 -1.47
CA ILE A 104 -5.21 4.39 -2.78
C ILE A 104 -5.65 5.44 -3.81
N SER A 105 -6.31 6.49 -3.33
CA SER A 105 -6.75 7.69 -4.04
C SER A 105 -5.63 8.75 -4.04
N ASN A 106 -4.51 8.39 -4.68
CA ASN A 106 -3.40 9.30 -4.98
C ASN A 106 -3.87 10.33 -6.05
N PRO A 107 -3.35 11.59 -6.08
CA PRO A 107 -3.61 12.56 -7.14
C PRO A 107 -3.68 12.00 -8.57
N PHE A 108 -2.85 10.99 -8.90
CA PHE A 108 -2.89 10.32 -10.20
C PHE A 108 -4.15 9.46 -10.42
N THR A 109 -4.60 8.73 -9.41
CA THR A 109 -5.82 7.91 -9.45
C THR A 109 -7.09 8.72 -9.18
N TYR A 110 -6.99 9.89 -8.58
CA TYR A 110 -8.15 10.70 -8.22
C TYR A 110 -8.90 11.22 -9.44
N VAL A 111 -8.20 11.74 -10.45
CA VAL A 111 -8.82 12.26 -11.69
C VAL A 111 -9.73 11.22 -12.38
N PRO A 112 -9.25 10.00 -12.71
CA PRO A 112 -10.12 9.00 -13.31
C PRO A 112 -11.22 8.52 -12.36
N LEU A 113 -10.95 8.46 -11.05
CA LEU A 113 -11.96 8.08 -10.05
C LEU A 113 -13.08 9.12 -9.96
N PHE A 114 -12.77 10.40 -10.10
CA PHE A 114 -13.73 11.49 -10.12
C PHE A 114 -14.67 11.43 -11.33
N ILE A 115 -14.08 11.24 -12.53
CA ILE A 115 -14.85 11.06 -13.77
C ILE A 115 -15.75 9.82 -13.66
N PHE A 116 -15.22 8.72 -13.12
CA PHE A 116 -15.98 7.49 -12.92
C PHE A 116 -17.14 7.69 -11.93
N ASN A 117 -16.88 8.29 -10.77
CA ASN A 117 -17.92 8.60 -9.79
C ASN A 117 -19.01 9.51 -10.36
N PHE A 118 -18.62 10.53 -11.14
CA PHE A 118 -19.57 11.41 -11.80
C PHE A 118 -20.42 10.67 -12.84
N HIS A 119 -19.80 9.79 -13.63
CA HIS A 119 -20.50 8.99 -14.61
C HIS A 119 -21.47 7.99 -13.97
N VAL A 120 -21.03 7.30 -12.91
CA VAL A 120 -21.88 6.39 -12.12
C VAL A 120 -23.01 7.17 -11.45
N GLY A 121 -22.70 8.32 -10.86
CA GLY A 121 -23.69 9.24 -10.31
C GLY A 121 -24.74 9.62 -11.36
N LYS A 122 -24.32 10.08 -12.55
CA LYS A 122 -25.21 10.45 -13.65
C LYS A 122 -26.08 9.30 -14.14
N ILE A 123 -25.55 8.08 -14.22
CA ILE A 123 -26.33 6.89 -14.62
C ILE A 123 -27.39 6.55 -13.57
N ILE A 124 -27.01 6.55 -12.29
CA ILE A 124 -27.89 6.13 -11.20
C ILE A 124 -28.93 7.20 -10.89
N LEU A 125 -28.51 8.46 -10.88
CA LEU A 125 -29.41 9.62 -10.80
C LEU A 125 -30.09 9.91 -12.14
N GLY A 126 -29.94 9.05 -13.16
CA GLY A 126 -30.39 9.18 -14.55
C GLY A 126 -31.90 9.34 -14.76
N PHE A 127 -32.64 9.70 -13.71
CA PHE A 127 -34.06 10.03 -13.70
C PHE A 127 -34.39 11.31 -12.91
N PHE A 128 -33.46 11.91 -12.15
CA PHE A 128 -33.71 13.10 -11.34
C PHE A 128 -33.11 14.39 -11.89
N ILE A 129 -32.02 14.31 -12.65
CA ILE A 129 -31.50 15.46 -13.41
C ILE A 129 -31.91 15.20 -14.85
N SER A 130 -33.07 15.75 -15.21
CA SER A 130 -33.53 15.81 -16.61
C SER A 130 -32.36 16.26 -17.48
N ASN A 131 -32.26 15.74 -18.70
CA ASN A 131 -31.24 16.09 -19.69
C ASN A 131 -31.25 17.57 -20.13
N GLN A 132 -31.84 18.46 -19.34
CA GLN A 132 -31.70 19.89 -19.48
C GLN A 132 -30.33 20.28 -18.96
N ASP A 133 -29.38 20.27 -19.89
CA ASP A 133 -28.52 21.42 -20.05
C ASP A 133 -27.69 21.77 -18.81
N LEU A 134 -26.53 21.09 -18.67
CA LEU A 134 -25.32 21.77 -18.18
C LEU A 134 -24.95 22.87 -19.18
N GLN A 135 -25.83 23.85 -19.35
CA GLN A 135 -25.56 25.04 -20.10
C GLN A 135 -24.80 25.98 -19.19
N PHE A 136 -23.56 26.19 -19.59
CA PHE A 136 -22.63 27.12 -18.98
C PHE A 136 -23.10 28.55 -19.24
N ASN A 137 -24.10 28.99 -18.48
CA ASN A 137 -24.53 30.38 -18.51
C ASN A 137 -23.72 31.15 -17.47
N TRP A 138 -22.77 31.97 -17.93
CA TRP A 138 -21.84 32.71 -17.07
C TRP A 138 -22.42 34.02 -16.54
N GLN A 139 -23.72 34.24 -16.76
CA GLN A 139 -24.39 35.51 -16.52
C GLN A 139 -24.70 35.78 -15.05
N SER A 140 -24.73 34.78 -14.16
CA SER A 140 -25.18 34.94 -12.77
C SER A 140 -24.43 34.12 -11.73
N TRP A 141 -23.98 34.76 -10.64
CA TRP A 141 -23.37 34.09 -9.47
C TRP A 141 -24.29 33.07 -8.79
N ARG A 142 -25.61 33.28 -8.85
CA ARG A 142 -26.61 32.36 -8.28
C ARG A 142 -26.73 31.05 -9.06
N GLU A 143 -26.69 31.13 -10.39
CA GLU A 143 -26.75 29.95 -11.28
C GLU A 143 -25.50 29.09 -11.08
N PHE A 144 -24.32 29.71 -10.96
CA PHE A 144 -23.07 29.00 -10.63
C PHE A 144 -23.14 28.25 -9.30
N ALA A 145 -23.71 28.87 -8.25
CA ALA A 145 -23.85 28.23 -6.95
C ALA A 145 -24.79 27.01 -6.99
N GLN A 146 -25.88 27.10 -7.77
CA GLN A 146 -26.83 26.00 -7.95
C GLN A 146 -26.18 24.85 -8.75
N MET A 147 -25.49 25.15 -9.85
CA MET A 147 -24.75 24.14 -10.63
C MET A 147 -23.68 23.43 -9.80
N GLY A 148 -22.91 24.18 -9.00
CA GLY A 148 -21.90 23.60 -8.11
C GLY A 148 -22.52 22.63 -7.10
N THR A 149 -23.71 22.95 -6.60
CA THR A 149 -24.46 22.10 -5.68
C THR A 149 -24.93 20.82 -6.37
N GLU A 150 -25.49 20.90 -7.58
CA GLU A 150 -25.94 19.74 -8.34
C GLU A 150 -24.80 18.78 -8.72
N ILE A 151 -23.67 19.33 -9.18
CA ILE A 151 -22.47 18.54 -9.48
C ILE A 151 -21.98 17.85 -8.20
N THR A 152 -21.93 18.58 -7.09
CA THR A 152 -21.47 18.04 -5.81
C THR A 152 -22.40 16.93 -5.31
N VAL A 153 -23.72 17.12 -5.38
CA VAL A 153 -24.70 16.10 -4.95
C VAL A 153 -24.61 14.85 -5.81
N THR A 154 -24.57 15.01 -7.14
CA THR A 154 -24.45 13.88 -8.09
C THR A 154 -23.19 13.08 -7.84
N LEU A 155 -22.08 13.79 -7.65
CA LEU A 155 -20.79 13.20 -7.42
C LEU A 155 -20.71 12.52 -6.05
N LEU A 156 -21.25 13.14 -4.99
CA LEU A 156 -21.32 12.55 -3.67
C LEU A 156 -22.14 11.26 -3.70
N PHE A 157 -23.30 11.26 -4.35
CA PHE A 157 -24.13 10.07 -4.54
C PHE A 157 -23.37 8.94 -5.27
N GLY A 158 -22.76 9.27 -6.41
CA GLY A 158 -21.93 8.32 -7.15
C GLY A 158 -20.80 7.76 -6.30
N SER A 159 -20.11 8.62 -5.55
CA SER A 159 -18.99 8.23 -4.70
C SER A 159 -19.35 7.35 -3.51
N VAL A 160 -20.55 7.52 -2.92
CA VAL A 160 -21.04 6.64 -1.85
C VAL A 160 -21.27 5.23 -2.39
N ILE A 161 -21.91 5.12 -3.56
CA ILE A 161 -22.24 3.83 -4.18
C ILE A 161 -20.96 3.12 -4.62
N VAL A 162 -20.12 3.81 -5.39
CA VAL A 162 -18.82 3.29 -5.81
C VAL A 162 -17.98 2.95 -4.59
N GLY A 163 -17.94 3.83 -3.59
CA GLY A 163 -17.21 3.62 -2.34
C GLY A 163 -17.63 2.35 -1.62
N ILE A 164 -18.92 2.04 -1.52
CA ILE A 164 -19.43 0.82 -0.87
C ILE A 164 -18.95 -0.43 -1.64
N VAL A 165 -19.03 -0.40 -2.97
CA VAL A 165 -18.56 -1.51 -3.83
C VAL A 165 -17.06 -1.74 -3.64
N PHE A 166 -16.26 -0.68 -3.76
CA PHE A 166 -14.80 -0.76 -3.59
C PHE A 166 -14.41 -1.16 -2.16
N ALA A 167 -15.09 -0.66 -1.13
CA ALA A 167 -14.86 -1.04 0.26
C ALA A 167 -15.16 -2.52 0.51
N THR A 168 -16.24 -3.05 -0.07
CA THR A 168 -16.59 -4.47 0.03
C THR A 168 -15.54 -5.35 -0.64
N ILE A 169 -15.09 -4.97 -1.83
CA ILE A 169 -14.00 -5.66 -2.54
C ILE A 169 -12.71 -5.62 -1.72
N ALA A 170 -12.35 -4.45 -1.20
CA ALA A 170 -11.16 -4.25 -0.38
C ALA A 170 -11.18 -5.09 0.91
N TYR A 171 -12.33 -5.19 1.57
CA TYR A 171 -12.52 -6.04 2.75
C TYR A 171 -12.17 -7.50 2.46
N HIS A 172 -12.77 -8.07 1.40
CA HIS A 172 -12.54 -9.45 1.01
C HIS A 172 -11.11 -9.68 0.52
N PHE A 173 -10.55 -8.73 -0.22
CA PHE A 173 -9.17 -8.79 -0.71
C PHE A 173 -8.17 -8.87 0.46
N ILE A 174 -8.30 -7.99 1.45
CA ILE A 174 -7.44 -7.99 2.63
C ILE A 174 -7.61 -9.25 3.47
N LEU A 175 -8.84 -9.72 3.69
CA LEU A 175 -9.08 -10.98 4.41
C LEU A 175 -8.44 -12.18 3.69
N ARG A 176 -8.63 -12.29 2.38
CA ARG A 176 -8.03 -13.37 1.57
C ARG A 176 -6.51 -13.32 1.63
N LEU A 177 -5.93 -12.13 1.53
CA LEU A 177 -4.49 -11.93 1.64
C LEU A 177 -3.98 -12.37 3.02
N LEU A 178 -4.60 -11.92 4.11
CA LEU A 178 -4.21 -12.27 5.48
C LEU A 178 -4.37 -13.77 5.76
N TYR A 179 -5.44 -14.38 5.27
CA TYR A 179 -5.67 -15.82 5.42
C TYR A 179 -4.63 -16.65 4.66
N HIS A 180 -4.35 -16.28 3.40
CA HIS A 180 -3.31 -16.93 2.59
C HIS A 180 -1.93 -16.84 3.27
N TRP A 181 -1.62 -15.70 3.89
CA TRP A 181 -0.35 -15.49 4.58
C TRP A 181 -0.24 -16.29 5.87
N LYS A 182 -1.36 -16.55 6.55
CA LYS A 182 -1.40 -17.43 7.73
C LYS A 182 -1.24 -18.90 7.33
N LYS A 183 -1.85 -19.32 6.21
CA LYS A 183 -1.76 -20.69 5.70
C LYS A 183 -0.34 -21.08 5.27
N ASN A 184 0.39 -20.20 4.58
CA ASN A 184 1.77 -20.48 4.12
C ASN A 184 2.83 -20.43 5.25
N LYS A 185 2.40 -20.31 6.52
CA LYS A 185 3.27 -20.24 7.70
C LYS A 185 3.12 -21.43 8.66
N LEU A 186 2.13 -22.30 8.42
CA LEU A 186 1.97 -23.62 9.04
C LEU A 186 2.48 -24.66 8.05
#